data_AF-A0A1H7I3T2-F1
#
_entry.id   AF-A0A1H7I3T2-F1
#
_cell.length_a   1.000
_cell.length_b   1.000
_cell.length_c   1.000
_cell.angle_alpha   90.00
_cell.angle_beta   90.00
_cell.angle_gamma   90.00
#
_symmetry.space_group_name_H-M   'P 1'
#
loop_
_entity.id
_entity.type
_entity.pdbx_description
1 polymer ?
#
loop_
_entity_poly.entity_id
_entity_poly.type
_entity_poly.pdbx_seq_one_letter_code
_entity_poly.pdbx_strand_id
1 'polypeptide(L)' 'MAHPQSARVRYEFLVRGDLSERVLAAFPELSVSPTPHAYTTLYGPIDGDVQLRGMLARFDTMGLTVIEMRRLPD' A
#
# COMPACT_ATOMS: atom_id res chain seq x y z
N MET A 1 25.72 -16.35 4.60
CA MET A 1 24.28 -16.67 4.46
C MET A 1 23.58 -15.46 3.87
N ALA A 2 23.63 -15.28 2.56
CA ALA A 2 22.80 -14.28 1.88
C ALA A 2 21.39 -14.89 1.80
N HIS A 3 20.43 -14.32 2.53
CA HIS A 3 19.03 -14.68 2.29
C HIS A 3 18.73 -14.34 0.82
N PRO A 4 18.13 -15.26 0.03
CA PRO A 4 17.70 -14.91 -1.31
C PRO A 4 16.83 -13.66 -1.17
N GLN A 5 17.20 -12.61 -1.90
CA GLN A 5 16.44 -11.38 -2.03
C GLN A 5 15.12 -11.80 -2.68
N SER A 6 14.19 -12.25 -1.84
CA SER A 6 12.82 -12.60 -2.23
C SER A 6 12.33 -11.37 -2.96
N ALA A 7 12.01 -11.50 -4.24
CA ALA A 7 11.75 -10.39 -5.13
C ALA A 7 10.55 -9.59 -4.58
N ARG A 8 10.85 -8.65 -3.68
CA ARG A 8 9.86 -7.81 -3.03
C ARG A 8 9.42 -6.84 -4.07
N VAL A 9 8.26 -7.13 -4.63
CA VAL A 9 7.65 -6.29 -5.63
C VAL A 9 7.10 -5.06 -4.92
N ARG A 10 7.49 -3.89 -5.39
CA ARG A 10 6.92 -2.66 -4.88
C ARG A 10 5.55 -2.44 -5.52
N TYR A 11 4.53 -2.28 -4.69
CA TYR A 11 3.19 -1.93 -5.15
C TYR A 11 2.88 -0.50 -4.75
N GLU A 12 2.10 0.16 -5.59
CA GLU A 12 1.47 1.44 -5.33
C GLU A 12 -0.04 1.27 -5.35
N PHE A 13 -0.72 1.87 -4.39
CA PHE A 13 -2.16 1.88 -4.23
C PHE A 13 -2.59 3.34 -4.16
N LEU A 14 -3.34 3.79 -5.15
CA LEU A 14 -4.00 5.09 -5.11
C LEU A 14 -5.32 4.93 -4.36
N VAL A 15 -5.47 5.59 -3.23
CA VAL A 15 -6.68 5.58 -2.42
C VAL A 15 -7.40 6.91 -2.58
N ARG A 16 -8.73 6.88 -2.66
CA ARG A 16 -9.55 8.09 -2.65
C ARG A 16 -9.73 8.62 -1.24
N GLY A 17 -9.54 9.92 -1.09
CA GLY A 17 -9.61 10.63 0.17
C GLY A 17 -8.22 10.94 0.71
N ASP A 18 -8.24 11.73 1.80
CA ASP A 18 -7.08 11.99 2.62
C ASP A 18 -6.99 10.92 3.71
N LEU A 19 -5.87 10.20 3.77
CA LEU A 19 -5.63 9.24 4.84
C LEU A 19 -5.13 9.98 6.07
N SER A 20 -5.92 9.98 7.14
CA SER A 20 -5.48 10.51 8.42
C SER A 20 -4.29 9.71 8.97
N GLU A 21 -3.46 10.35 9.80
CA GLU A 21 -2.31 9.71 10.45
C GLU A 21 -2.65 8.40 11.17
N ARG A 22 -3.86 8.25 11.71
CA ARG A 22 -4.33 6.98 12.31
C ARG A 22 -4.38 5.83 11.30
N VAL A 23 -4.84 6.09 10.09
CA VAL A 23 -4.87 5.09 9.02
C VAL A 23 -3.44 4.76 8.59
N LEU A 24 -2.59 5.78 8.46
CA LEU A 24 -1.19 5.60 8.12
C LEU A 24 -0.44 4.77 9.17
N ALA A 25 -0.75 4.97 10.45
CA ALA A 25 -0.20 4.19 11.56
C ALA A 25 -0.62 2.71 11.51
N ALA A 26 -1.71 2.35 10.84
CA ALA A 26 -2.10 0.96 10.62
C ALA A 26 -1.26 0.25 9.54
N PHE A 27 -0.50 1.02 8.75
CA PHE A 27 0.33 0.53 7.66
C PHE A 27 1.79 1.01 7.78
N PRO A 28 2.51 0.63 8.86
CA PRO A 28 3.89 1.08 9.06
C PRO A 28 4.87 0.52 8.00
N GLU A 29 4.48 -0.55 7.31
CA GLU A 29 5.25 -1.16 6.22
C GLU A 29 5.08 -0.41 4.87
N LEU A 30 4.07 0.45 4.77
CA LEU A 30 3.80 1.25 3.58
C LEU A 30 4.20 2.71 3.82
N SER A 31 4.84 3.29 2.82
CA SER A 31 5.07 4.72 2.77
C SER A 31 3.90 5.41 2.10
N VAL A 32 3.55 6.60 2.59
CA VAL A 32 2.52 7.44 2.00
C VAL A 32 3.15 8.55 1.16
N SER A 33 2.54 8.83 0.02
CA SER A 33 2.76 10.05 -0.74
C SER A 33 1.43 10.80 -0.83
N PRO A 34 1.32 11.99 -0.19
CA PRO A 34 0.16 12.84 -0.39
C PRO A 34 0.15 13.33 -1.85
N THR A 35 -0.97 13.14 -2.53
CA THR A 35 -1.13 13.61 -3.92
C THR A 35 -2.15 14.75 -3.97
N PRO A 36 -2.02 15.68 -4.93
CA PRO A 36 -3.04 16.69 -5.13
C PRO A 36 -4.39 16.04 -5.50
N HIS A 37 -5.50 16.73 -5.19
CA HIS A 37 -6.88 16.33 -5.54
C HIS A 37 -7.58 15.30 -4.64
N ALA A 38 -7.30 15.27 -3.34
CA ALA A 38 -7.98 14.38 -2.37
C ALA A 38 -7.79 12.89 -2.69
N TYR A 39 -6.56 12.53 -3.09
CA TYR A 39 -6.11 11.15 -3.21
C TYR A 39 -4.84 10.97 -2.39
N THR A 40 -4.64 9.74 -1.94
CA THR A 40 -3.47 9.37 -1.18
C THR A 40 -2.83 8.15 -1.83
N THR A 41 -1.56 8.26 -2.22
CA THR A 41 -0.82 7.12 -2.75
C THR A 41 -0.11 6.41 -1.61
N LEU A 42 -0.36 5.12 -1.46
CA LEU A 42 0.37 4.24 -0.56
C LEU A 42 1.28 3.35 -1.37
N TYR A 43 2.56 3.26 -1.00
CA TYR A 43 3.51 2.44 -1.72
C TYR A 43 4.43 1.68 -0.77
N GLY A 44 4.73 0.43 -1.11
CA GLY A 44 5.61 -0.38 -0.28
C GLY A 44 5.95 -1.73 -0.88
N PRO A 45 6.95 -2.42 -0.33
CA PRO A 45 7.30 -3.76 -0.74
C PRO A 45 6.25 -4.76 -0.27
N ILE A 46 5.71 -5.56 -1.19
CA ILE A 46 4.73 -6.60 -0.87
C ILE A 46 5.33 -8.00 -1.08
N ASP A 47 5.22 -8.85 -0.06
CA ASP A 47 5.68 -10.23 -0.08
C ASP A 47 4.55 -11.16 -0.55
N GLY A 48 4.38 -11.19 -1.88
CA GLY A 48 3.43 -12.06 -2.57
C GLY A 48 1.95 -11.74 -2.34
N ASP A 49 1.09 -12.60 -2.90
CA ASP A 49 -0.36 -12.34 -2.99
C ASP A 49 -1.09 -12.44 -1.63
N VAL A 50 -0.53 -13.21 -0.67
CA VAL A 50 -1.14 -13.36 0.66
C VAL A 50 -1.07 -12.05 1.43
N GLN A 51 0.10 -11.39 1.45
CA GLN A 51 0.24 -10.10 2.12
C GLN A 51 -0.58 -9.02 1.39
N LEU A 52 -0.60 -9.04 0.05
CA LEU A 52 -1.43 -8.16 -0.77
C LEU A 52 -2.92 -8.25 -0.38
N ARG A 53 -3.48 -9.47 -0.36
CA ARG A 53 -4.88 -9.69 0.02
C ARG A 53 -5.17 -9.25 1.44
N GLY A 54 -4.25 -9.47 2.38
CA GLY A 54 -4.34 -8.95 3.75
C GLY A 54 -4.39 -7.42 3.80
N MET A 55 -3.60 -6.75 2.96
CA MET A 55 -3.61 -5.29 2.84
C MET A 55 -4.94 -4.77 2.31
N LEU A 56 -5.46 -5.38 1.24
CA LEU A 56 -6.75 -5.04 0.64
C LEU A 56 -7.90 -5.20 1.64
N ALA A 57 -7.91 -6.29 2.41
CA ALA A 57 -8.90 -6.49 3.46
C ALA A 57 -8.85 -5.42 4.56
N ARG A 58 -7.65 -4.94 4.93
CA ARG A 58 -7.49 -3.83 5.88
C ARG A 58 -7.98 -2.51 5.31
N PHE A 59 -7.71 -2.23 4.03
CA PHE A 59 -8.27 -1.06 3.35
C PHE A 59 -9.80 -1.09 3.38
N ASP A 60 -10.40 -2.23 3.03
CA ASP A 60 -11.86 -2.43 3.06
C ASP A 60 -12.44 -2.25 4.48
N THR A 61 -11.80 -2.85 5.48
CA THR A 61 -12.20 -2.73 6.90
C THR A 61 -12.20 -1.26 7.39
N MET A 62 -11.29 -0.44 6.86
CA MET A 62 -11.21 0.99 7.18
C MET A 62 -12.13 1.86 6.31
N GLY A 63 -12.87 1.27 5.35
CA GLY A 63 -13.73 2.00 4.42
C GLY A 63 -12.94 2.78 3.36
N LEU A 64 -11.72 2.35 3.06
CA LEU A 64 -10.83 3.00 2.10
C LEU A 64 -11.07 2.44 0.71
N THR A 65 -11.31 3.32 -0.26
CA THR A 65 -11.50 2.92 -1.66
C THR A 65 -10.19 3.02 -2.42
N VAL A 66 -9.63 1.87 -2.78
CA VAL A 66 -8.49 1.78 -3.71
C VAL A 66 -9.00 2.04 -5.13
N ILE A 67 -8.51 3.11 -5.74
CA ILE A 67 -8.86 3.57 -7.09
C ILE A 67 -7.94 2.94 -8.13
N GLU A 68 -6.66 2.87 -7.83
CA GLU A 68 -5.65 2.31 -8.74
C GLU A 68 -4.67 1.45 -7.95
N MET A 69 -4.28 0.32 -8.52
CA MET A 69 -3.21 -0.53 -7.99
C MET A 69 -2.19 -0.75 -9.08
N ARG A 70 -0.96 -0.28 -8.87
CA ARG A 70 0.14 -0.40 -9.81
C ARG A 70 1.22 -1.26 -9.21
N ARG A 71 1.76 -2.17 -10.03
CA ARG A 71 3.00 -2.87 -9.71
C ARG A 71 4.16 -2.05 -10.26
N LEU A 72 5.04 -1.57 -9.41
CA LEU A 72 6.27 -0.93 -9.84
C LEU A 72 7.30 -2.02 -10.20
N PRO A 73 7.91 -1.95 -11.39
CA PRO A 73 9.17 -2.63 -11.64
C PRO A 73 10.24 -1.92 -10.78
N ASP A 74 11.01 -2.70 -10.01
CA ASP A 74 12.21 -2.21 -9.29
C ASP A 74 13.31 -1.82 -10.29
#